data_AF-M7WLV6-F1
#
_entry.id   AF-M7WLV6-F1
#
_cell.length_a   1.000
_cell.length_b   1.000
_cell.length_c   1.000
_cell.angle_alpha   90.00
_cell.angle_beta   90.00
_cell.angle_gamma   90.00
#
_symmetry.space_group_name_H-M   'P 1'
#
loop_
_entity.id
_entity.type
_entity.pdbx_description
1 polymer ?
#
loop_
_entity_poly.entity_id
_entity_poly.type
_entity_poly.pdbx_seq_one_letter_code
_entity_poly.pdbx_strand_id
1 'polypeptide(L)'
;MAMITVCGYPCSGKTTRALQLVSFLEHRLNDTATPARHRSASKVVLINDESLGIAKAAYDDTRAEKPARAALFSAVQRSLAKDTIVVVDAMNYIKGSRYQMYCAAREIGVRTCTLFVATPPDKCQEWNTQRADSSRYAEATLDNLISRFEEPNSAARWDAPLVTLAFDDPALDSRPESSADAERAMEGSEAAQRIWSAITEGEIKPPNIATQVVHTSSTSYLTLLDSASSSVISSLLSLQSLSPLSGPTTLLVPLSSSPPPKIDLTLPSRQLTLPMLQRLKRQFVQLHARTAGSVEFGEEEVVRMFGTYLGEQLR
;
A
#
# COMPACT_ATOMS: atom_id res chain seq x y z
N MET A 1 3.16 9.91 -3.35
CA MET A 1 3.37 9.82 -4.80
C MET A 1 2.18 9.15 -5.49
N ALA A 2 2.24 8.90 -6.82
CA ALA A 2 1.09 8.45 -7.62
C ALA A 2 1.45 7.49 -8.77
N MET A 3 0.44 6.79 -9.29
CA MET A 3 0.49 6.01 -10.51
C MET A 3 -0.52 6.55 -11.53
N ILE A 4 -0.07 6.79 -12.76
CA ILE A 4 -0.89 7.29 -13.87
C ILE A 4 -0.99 6.18 -14.91
N THR A 5 -2.20 5.68 -15.16
CA THR A 5 -2.45 4.65 -16.17
C THR A 5 -2.84 5.32 -17.47
N VAL A 6 -2.04 5.18 -18.53
CA VAL A 6 -2.37 5.69 -19.86
C VAL A 6 -3.09 4.59 -20.64
N CYS A 7 -4.23 4.89 -21.23
CA CYS A 7 -5.01 3.94 -22.00
C CYS A 7 -5.61 4.61 -23.26
N GLY A 8 -6.02 3.77 -24.21
CA GLY A 8 -6.50 4.17 -25.53
C GLY A 8 -6.13 3.11 -26.56
N TYR A 9 -6.70 3.23 -27.76
CA TYR A 9 -6.44 2.28 -28.83
C TYR A 9 -4.95 2.09 -29.14
N PRO A 10 -4.53 0.92 -29.65
CA PRO A 10 -3.21 0.80 -30.25
C PRO A 10 -3.02 1.92 -31.29
N CYS A 11 -1.80 2.47 -31.34
CA CYS A 11 -1.45 3.58 -32.22
C CYS A 11 -2.15 4.94 -31.95
N SER A 12 -2.95 5.12 -30.90
CA SER A 12 -3.65 6.38 -30.58
C SER A 12 -2.78 7.56 -30.12
N GLY A 13 -1.45 7.46 -30.17
CA GLY A 13 -0.55 8.51 -29.66
C GLY A 13 -0.33 8.49 -28.14
N LYS A 14 -0.69 7.41 -27.43
CA LYS A 14 -0.45 7.22 -25.99
C LYS A 14 0.98 7.59 -25.57
N THR A 15 1.98 7.01 -26.24
CA THR A 15 3.39 7.26 -25.93
C THR A 15 3.77 8.73 -26.08
N THR A 16 3.27 9.41 -27.12
CA THR A 16 3.48 10.85 -27.30
C THR A 16 2.91 11.63 -26.13
N ARG A 17 1.66 11.35 -25.72
CA ARG A 17 1.02 12.02 -24.57
C ARG A 17 1.70 11.68 -23.26
N ALA A 18 2.17 10.44 -23.09
CA ALA A 18 2.89 9.99 -21.90
C ALA A 18 4.24 10.73 -21.76
N LEU A 19 4.98 10.91 -22.85
CA LEU A 19 6.23 11.67 -22.86
C LEU A 19 6.01 13.15 -22.53
N GLN A 20 5.00 13.79 -23.13
CA GLN A 20 4.61 15.16 -22.79
C GLN A 20 4.26 15.30 -21.30
N LEU A 21 3.51 14.32 -20.77
CA LEU A 21 3.17 14.29 -19.35
C LEU A 21 4.41 14.14 -18.47
N VAL A 22 5.35 13.26 -18.82
CA VAL A 22 6.61 13.09 -18.09
C VAL A 22 7.39 14.40 -18.06
N SER A 23 7.59 15.05 -19.20
CA SER A 23 8.27 16.34 -19.29
C SER A 23 7.61 17.40 -18.41
N PHE A 24 6.28 17.49 -18.46
CA PHE A 24 5.51 18.40 -17.60
C PHE A 24 5.71 18.10 -16.11
N LEU A 25 5.61 16.83 -15.71
CA LEU A 25 5.74 16.42 -14.30
C LEU A 25 7.15 16.65 -13.75
N GLU A 26 8.18 16.33 -14.52
CA GLU A 26 9.57 16.57 -14.15
C GLU A 26 9.85 18.06 -13.96
N HIS A 27 9.34 18.90 -14.86
CA HIS A 27 9.43 20.35 -14.74
C HIS A 27 8.75 20.83 -13.44
N ARG A 28 7.51 20.39 -13.17
CA ARG A 28 6.77 20.75 -11.95
C ARG A 28 7.46 20.32 -10.66
N LEU A 29 8.10 19.15 -10.64
CA LEU A 29 8.83 18.67 -9.47
C LEU A 29 10.11 19.49 -9.22
N ASN A 30 10.75 20.01 -10.26
CA ASN A 30 11.97 20.81 -10.17
C ASN A 30 11.71 22.31 -9.98
N ASP A 31 10.51 22.78 -10.30
CA ASP A 31 10.13 24.18 -10.16
C ASP A 31 10.03 24.60 -8.67
N THR A 32 10.79 25.64 -8.32
CA THR A 32 10.80 26.24 -6.98
C THR A 32 9.47 26.88 -6.59
N ALA A 33 8.65 27.30 -7.55
CA ALA A 33 7.32 27.84 -7.29
C ALA A 33 6.30 26.76 -6.91
N THR A 34 6.59 25.48 -7.19
CA THR A 34 5.73 24.36 -6.79
C THR A 34 5.81 24.15 -5.27
N PRO A 35 4.66 24.12 -4.55
CA PRO A 35 4.63 23.96 -3.10
C PRO A 35 5.41 22.72 -2.64
N ALA A 36 6.21 22.84 -1.58
CA ALA A 36 7.04 21.73 -1.07
C ALA A 36 6.22 20.46 -0.78
N ARG A 37 4.98 20.60 -0.30
CA ARG A 37 4.05 19.47 -0.09
C ARG A 37 3.71 18.69 -1.37
N HIS A 38 3.74 19.34 -2.53
CA HIS A 38 3.46 18.72 -3.84
C HIS A 38 4.74 18.15 -4.50
N ARG A 39 5.92 18.55 -4.03
CA ARG A 39 7.23 18.00 -4.43
C ARG A 39 7.66 16.78 -3.59
N SER A 40 6.69 15.95 -3.20
CA SER A 40 6.95 14.76 -2.38
C SER A 40 7.54 13.59 -3.19
N ALA A 41 7.48 13.64 -4.52
CA ALA A 41 8.12 12.65 -5.38
C ALA A 41 9.56 13.08 -5.72
N SER A 42 10.49 12.12 -5.64
CA SER A 42 11.90 12.26 -5.98
C SER A 42 12.18 12.08 -7.47
N LYS A 43 11.30 11.38 -8.20
CA LYS A 43 11.46 11.08 -9.64
C LYS A 43 10.14 10.76 -10.33
N VAL A 44 10.15 10.82 -11.67
CA VAL A 44 9.10 10.30 -12.56
C VAL A 44 9.68 9.08 -13.30
N VAL A 45 8.90 8.01 -13.43
CA VAL A 45 9.30 6.78 -14.13
C VAL A 45 8.25 6.44 -15.16
N LEU A 46 8.65 6.41 -16.43
CA LEU A 46 7.83 5.91 -17.54
C LEU A 46 8.09 4.42 -17.73
N ILE A 47 7.03 3.61 -17.76
CA ILE A 47 7.10 2.19 -18.06
C ILE A 47 6.23 1.92 -19.28
N ASN A 48 6.83 1.37 -20.33
CA ASN A 48 6.13 0.96 -21.54
C ASN A 48 6.65 -0.36 -22.12
N ASP A 49 5.92 -0.89 -23.08
CA ASP A 49 6.26 -2.15 -23.75
C ASP A 49 7.68 -2.11 -24.35
N GLU A 50 8.05 -0.99 -24.97
CA GLU A 50 9.36 -0.77 -25.60
C GLU A 50 10.50 -0.84 -24.59
N SER A 51 10.37 -0.20 -23.42
CA SER A 51 11.36 -0.22 -22.33
C SER A 51 11.56 -1.62 -21.73
N LEU A 52 10.57 -2.50 -21.91
CA LEU A 52 10.58 -3.88 -21.43
C LEU A 52 10.96 -4.89 -22.52
N GLY A 53 11.24 -4.43 -23.74
CA GLY A 53 11.55 -5.30 -24.89
C GLY A 53 10.35 -6.13 -25.37
N ILE A 54 9.12 -5.69 -25.09
CA ILE A 54 7.89 -6.36 -25.53
C ILE A 54 7.57 -5.92 -26.97
N ALA A 55 7.76 -6.83 -27.91
CA ALA A 55 7.44 -6.58 -29.32
C ALA A 55 5.93 -6.49 -29.56
N LYS A 56 5.51 -5.74 -30.58
CA LYS A 56 4.08 -5.62 -30.95
C LYS A 56 3.47 -6.97 -31.37
N ALA A 57 4.28 -7.86 -31.93
CA ALA A 57 3.89 -9.23 -32.25
C ALA A 57 3.49 -10.07 -31.02
N ALA A 58 3.85 -9.66 -29.79
CA ALA A 58 3.39 -10.33 -28.58
C ALA A 58 1.87 -10.27 -28.40
N TYR A 59 1.19 -9.37 -29.12
CA TYR A 59 -0.27 -9.23 -29.12
C TYR A 59 -0.96 -10.02 -30.24
N ASP A 60 -0.22 -10.70 -31.12
CA ASP A 60 -0.78 -11.48 -32.23
C ASP A 60 -1.49 -12.76 -31.75
N ASP A 61 -1.07 -13.31 -30.61
CA ASP A 61 -1.67 -14.51 -30.01
C ASP A 61 -1.80 -14.38 -28.48
N THR A 62 -2.87 -14.98 -27.93
CA THR A 62 -3.21 -14.89 -26.51
C THR A 62 -2.14 -15.51 -25.59
N ARG A 63 -1.39 -16.52 -26.06
CA ARG A 63 -0.33 -17.18 -25.28
C ARG A 63 0.87 -16.27 -25.06
N ALA A 64 1.20 -15.41 -26.04
CA ALA A 64 2.26 -14.42 -25.94
C ALA A 64 1.80 -13.14 -25.22
N GLU A 65 0.51 -12.80 -25.33
CA GLU A 65 -0.04 -11.61 -24.69
C GLU A 65 -0.01 -11.72 -23.16
N LYS A 66 -0.33 -12.89 -22.62
CA LYS A 66 -0.35 -13.14 -21.16
C LYS A 66 0.99 -12.83 -20.49
N PRO A 67 2.15 -13.38 -20.92
CA PRO A 67 3.43 -13.06 -20.33
C PRO A 67 3.84 -11.60 -20.57
N ALA A 68 3.49 -10.98 -21.71
CA ALA A 68 3.72 -9.55 -21.95
C ALA A 68 3.02 -8.68 -20.89
N ARG A 69 1.73 -8.92 -20.63
CA ARG A 69 0.98 -8.21 -19.57
C ARG A 69 1.55 -8.47 -18.17
N ALA A 70 1.99 -9.71 -17.90
CA ALA A 70 2.60 -10.05 -16.61
C ALA A 70 3.96 -9.36 -16.41
N ALA A 71 4.78 -9.23 -17.46
CA ALA A 71 6.05 -8.52 -17.44
C ALA A 71 5.85 -7.03 -17.15
N LEU A 72 4.91 -6.39 -17.85
CA LEU A 72 4.50 -5.01 -17.59
C LEU A 72 4.05 -4.81 -16.14
N PHE A 73 3.11 -5.64 -15.67
CA PHE A 73 2.60 -5.56 -14.31
C PHE A 73 3.72 -5.71 -13.26
N SER A 74 4.62 -6.67 -13.47
CA SER A 74 5.76 -6.88 -12.57
C SER A 74 6.72 -5.68 -12.54
N ALA A 75 6.94 -5.04 -13.69
CA ALA A 75 7.77 -3.82 -13.77
C ALA A 75 7.12 -2.63 -13.04
N VAL A 76 5.81 -2.45 -13.21
CA VAL A 76 5.04 -1.43 -12.47
C VAL A 76 5.13 -1.67 -10.97
N GLN A 77 4.86 -2.89 -10.49
CA GLN A 77 4.93 -3.21 -9.06
C GLN A 77 6.29 -2.91 -8.44
N ARG A 78 7.40 -3.20 -9.14
CA ARG A 78 8.76 -2.87 -8.66
C ARG A 78 9.06 -1.38 -8.60
N SER A 79 8.33 -0.57 -9.35
CA SER A 79 8.59 0.87 -9.50
C SER A 79 7.67 1.73 -8.61
N LEU A 80 6.58 1.17 -8.11
CA LEU A 80 5.69 1.82 -7.14
C LEU A 80 6.37 1.90 -5.76
N ALA A 81 6.31 3.06 -5.11
CA ALA A 81 6.67 3.26 -3.70
C ALA A 81 5.88 4.47 -3.11
N LYS A 82 6.39 5.29 -2.17
CA LYS A 82 5.73 6.56 -1.73
C LYS A 82 6.27 7.90 -2.27
N ASP A 83 7.39 7.92 -2.99
CA ASP A 83 8.17 9.07 -3.51
C ASP A 83 8.43 9.13 -5.06
N THR A 84 7.57 8.66 -5.96
CA THR A 84 7.83 8.46 -7.42
C THR A 84 6.53 8.56 -8.21
N ILE A 85 6.52 9.26 -9.33
CA ILE A 85 5.34 9.23 -10.19
C ILE A 85 5.56 8.16 -11.25
N VAL A 86 4.76 7.09 -11.22
CA VAL A 86 4.86 6.00 -12.22
C VAL A 86 3.84 6.27 -13.33
N VAL A 87 4.31 6.53 -14.54
CA VAL A 87 3.47 6.66 -15.75
C VAL A 87 3.51 5.33 -16.50
N VAL A 88 2.35 4.69 -16.64
CA VAL A 88 2.20 3.38 -17.29
C VAL A 88 1.66 3.58 -18.70
N ASP A 89 2.56 3.68 -19.68
CA ASP A 89 2.23 3.77 -21.11
C ASP A 89 2.24 2.37 -21.73
N ALA A 90 1.10 1.72 -21.76
CA ALA A 90 0.96 0.41 -22.37
C ALA A 90 -0.44 0.27 -22.99
N MET A 91 -0.76 -0.92 -23.48
CA MET A 91 -2.08 -1.17 -24.05
C MET A 91 -3.21 -0.85 -23.07
N ASN A 92 -3.15 -1.33 -21.82
CA ASN A 92 -4.13 -1.06 -20.74
C ASN A 92 -5.61 -1.11 -21.19
N TYR A 93 -5.88 -1.96 -22.19
CA TYR A 93 -7.06 -1.87 -23.04
C TYR A 93 -8.27 -2.61 -22.48
N ILE A 94 -8.07 -3.52 -21.53
CA ILE A 94 -9.14 -4.20 -20.79
C ILE A 94 -9.24 -3.67 -19.37
N LYS A 95 -10.46 -3.62 -18.85
CA LYS A 95 -10.79 -3.26 -17.46
C LYS A 95 -10.02 -4.10 -16.45
N GLY A 96 -9.87 -5.40 -16.71
CA GLY A 96 -9.16 -6.32 -15.82
C GLY A 96 -7.71 -5.87 -15.55
N SER A 97 -7.00 -5.42 -16.60
CA SER A 97 -5.63 -4.92 -16.47
C SER A 97 -5.56 -3.60 -15.71
N ARG A 98 -6.45 -2.65 -16.00
CA ARG A 98 -6.50 -1.37 -15.27
C ARG A 98 -6.85 -1.57 -13.80
N TYR A 99 -7.81 -2.45 -13.51
CA TYR A 99 -8.17 -2.83 -12.14
C TYR A 99 -7.01 -3.48 -11.39
N GLN A 100 -6.23 -4.32 -12.05
CA GLN A 100 -5.05 -4.95 -11.46
C GLN A 100 -3.99 -3.91 -11.08
N MET A 101 -3.68 -2.97 -11.98
CA MET A 101 -2.77 -1.85 -11.72
C MET A 101 -3.28 -1.01 -10.53
N TYR A 102 -4.56 -0.64 -10.55
CA TYR A 102 -5.20 0.10 -9.46
C TYR A 102 -5.05 -0.61 -8.11
N CYS A 103 -5.26 -1.93 -8.06
CA CYS A 103 -5.08 -2.70 -6.83
C CYS A 103 -3.64 -2.62 -6.30
N ALA A 104 -2.64 -2.76 -7.18
CA ALA A 104 -1.24 -2.66 -6.80
C ALA A 104 -0.89 -1.25 -6.26
N ALA A 105 -1.35 -0.20 -6.93
CA ALA A 105 -1.17 1.17 -6.45
C ALA A 105 -1.82 1.39 -5.07
N ARG A 106 -3.01 0.84 -4.87
CA ARG A 106 -3.76 0.93 -3.60
C ARG A 106 -3.08 0.20 -2.45
N GLU A 107 -2.44 -0.93 -2.74
CA GLU A 107 -1.67 -1.69 -1.76
C GLU A 107 -0.47 -0.91 -1.22
N ILE A 108 0.23 -0.19 -2.09
CA ILE A 108 1.34 0.70 -1.70
C ILE A 108 0.85 1.98 -1.00
N GLY A 109 -0.41 2.36 -1.24
CA GLY A 109 -1.01 3.59 -0.72
C GLY A 109 -0.57 4.82 -1.52
N VAL A 110 -0.55 4.72 -2.85
CA VAL A 110 -0.34 5.85 -3.75
C VAL A 110 -1.64 6.32 -4.38
N ARG A 111 -1.66 7.57 -4.85
CA ARG A 111 -2.79 8.09 -5.65
C ARG A 111 -2.80 7.44 -7.02
N THR A 112 -3.97 7.38 -7.63
CA THR A 112 -4.14 6.88 -9.00
C THR A 112 -4.79 7.93 -9.87
N CYS A 113 -4.45 7.96 -11.15
CA CYS A 113 -5.15 8.73 -12.17
C CYS A 113 -5.13 7.93 -13.48
N THR A 114 -6.22 8.01 -14.25
CA THR A 114 -6.28 7.40 -15.58
C THR A 114 -6.26 8.50 -16.63
N LEU A 115 -5.35 8.39 -17.58
CA LEU A 115 -5.30 9.21 -18.78
C LEU A 115 -5.85 8.39 -19.96
N PHE A 116 -6.95 8.83 -20.54
CA PHE A 116 -7.52 8.24 -21.74
C PHE A 116 -7.21 9.08 -22.97
N VAL A 117 -6.48 8.51 -23.92
CA VAL A 117 -6.24 9.13 -25.23
C VAL A 117 -7.29 8.63 -26.21
N ALA A 118 -8.31 9.44 -26.42
CA ALA A 118 -9.44 9.20 -27.31
C ALA A 118 -9.07 9.57 -28.74
N THR A 119 -8.73 8.57 -29.54
CA THR A 119 -8.42 8.71 -30.96
C THR A 119 -9.36 7.82 -31.77
N PRO A 120 -9.97 8.30 -32.86
CA PRO A 120 -10.81 7.47 -33.72
C PRO A 120 -10.03 6.27 -34.32
N PRO A 121 -10.68 5.12 -34.57
CA PRO A 121 -10.05 3.94 -35.16
C PRO A 121 -9.35 4.24 -36.49
N ASP A 122 -9.99 4.99 -37.38
CA ASP A 122 -9.45 5.34 -38.70
C ASP A 122 -8.11 6.09 -38.60
N LYS A 123 -8.00 6.99 -37.61
CA LYS A 123 -6.76 7.72 -37.34
C LYS A 123 -5.68 6.81 -36.76
N CYS A 124 -6.06 5.84 -35.93
CA CYS A 124 -5.13 4.83 -35.41
C CYS A 124 -4.59 3.93 -36.53
N GLN A 125 -5.44 3.54 -37.48
CA GLN A 125 -5.06 2.78 -38.68
C GLN A 125 -4.11 3.60 -39.57
N GLU A 126 -4.47 4.86 -39.86
CA GLU A 126 -3.61 5.80 -40.60
C GLU A 126 -2.22 5.89 -39.97
N TRP A 127 -2.15 6.18 -38.66
CA TRP A 127 -0.88 6.26 -37.95
C TRP A 127 -0.14 4.92 -37.84
N ASN A 128 -0.83 3.78 -37.85
CA ASN A 128 -0.19 2.48 -37.89
C ASN A 128 0.51 2.25 -39.24
N THR A 129 -0.13 2.61 -40.36
CA THR A 129 0.47 2.44 -41.70
C THR A 129 1.71 3.30 -41.94
N GLN A 130 1.80 4.45 -41.27
CA GLN A 130 2.96 5.36 -41.34
C GLN A 130 4.16 4.90 -40.48
N ARG A 131 4.01 3.85 -39.66
CA ARG A 131 5.09 3.33 -38.82
C ARG A 131 6.04 2.43 -39.60
N ALA A 132 7.30 2.40 -39.15
CA ALA A 132 8.27 1.40 -39.59
C ALA A 132 7.77 -0.02 -39.26
N ASP A 133 8.13 -0.98 -40.12
CA ASP A 133 7.66 -2.38 -40.01
C ASP A 133 7.95 -3.00 -38.63
N SER A 134 9.07 -2.66 -38.00
CA SER A 134 9.46 -3.15 -36.67
C SER A 134 8.54 -2.71 -35.53
N SER A 135 7.80 -1.62 -35.73
CA SER A 135 6.96 -0.97 -34.71
C SER A 135 5.49 -0.87 -35.13
N ARG A 136 5.13 -1.50 -36.25
CA ARG A 136 3.79 -1.56 -36.83
C ARG A 136 3.08 -2.81 -36.33
N TYR A 137 1.81 -2.67 -35.93
CA TYR A 137 0.96 -3.83 -35.66
C TYR A 137 0.51 -4.44 -37.00
N ALA A 138 0.40 -5.77 -37.06
CA ALA A 138 -0.34 -6.40 -38.15
C ALA A 138 -1.80 -5.88 -38.15
N GLU A 139 -2.38 -5.69 -39.33
CA GLU A 139 -3.72 -5.09 -39.48
C GLU A 139 -4.79 -5.88 -38.69
N ALA A 140 -4.79 -7.20 -38.84
CA ALA A 140 -5.68 -8.09 -38.08
C ALA A 140 -5.49 -7.98 -36.56
N THR A 141 -4.25 -7.80 -36.09
CA THR A 141 -3.93 -7.60 -34.67
C THR A 141 -4.45 -6.25 -34.20
N LEU A 142 -4.27 -5.19 -34.99
CA LEU A 142 -4.77 -3.85 -34.67
C LEU A 142 -6.29 -3.85 -34.51
N ASP A 143 -7.01 -4.42 -35.48
CA ASP A 143 -8.47 -4.48 -35.45
C ASP A 143 -8.98 -5.32 -34.29
N ASN A 144 -8.34 -6.47 -34.00
CA ASN A 144 -8.67 -7.30 -32.83
C ASN A 144 -8.48 -6.54 -31.51
N LEU A 145 -7.41 -5.77 -31.38
CA LEU A 145 -7.13 -5.00 -30.17
C LEU A 145 -8.11 -3.83 -30.00
N ILE A 146 -8.50 -3.17 -31.08
CA ILE A 146 -9.54 -2.14 -31.07
C ILE A 146 -10.89 -2.75 -30.67
N SER A 147 -11.28 -3.90 -31.24
CA SER A 147 -12.57 -4.54 -30.93
C SER A 147 -12.68 -5.04 -29.49
N ARG A 148 -11.53 -5.31 -28.83
CA ARG A 148 -11.45 -5.75 -27.42
C ARG A 148 -11.29 -4.60 -26.44
N PHE A 149 -11.15 -3.36 -26.90
CA PHE A 149 -10.93 -2.22 -26.03
C PHE A 149 -12.17 -1.93 -25.20
N GLU A 150 -11.99 -1.91 -23.88
CA GLU A 150 -13.01 -1.54 -22.90
C GLU A 150 -12.71 -0.12 -22.41
N GLU A 151 -13.48 0.84 -22.91
CA GLU A 151 -13.31 2.26 -22.60
C GLU A 151 -13.31 2.53 -21.08
N PRO A 152 -12.40 3.36 -20.55
CA PRO A 152 -12.38 3.70 -19.13
C PRO A 152 -13.64 4.46 -18.72
N ASN A 153 -14.12 4.20 -17.51
CA ASN A 153 -15.35 4.78 -17.01
C ASN A 153 -15.08 5.59 -15.73
N SER A 154 -15.38 6.89 -15.73
CA SER A 154 -15.19 7.77 -14.56
C SER A 154 -16.00 7.36 -13.33
N ALA A 155 -17.12 6.64 -13.49
CA ALA A 155 -17.89 6.08 -12.38
C ALA A 155 -17.19 4.87 -11.73
N ALA A 156 -16.27 4.22 -12.45
CA ALA A 156 -15.51 3.11 -11.93
C ALA A 156 -14.35 3.61 -11.06
N ARG A 157 -14.34 3.20 -9.79
CA ARG A 157 -13.34 3.62 -8.80
C ARG A 157 -11.87 3.38 -9.19
N TRP A 158 -11.60 2.41 -10.07
CA TRP A 158 -10.24 2.07 -10.53
C TRP A 158 -9.79 2.90 -11.74
N ASP A 159 -10.74 3.49 -12.47
CA ASP A 159 -10.46 4.40 -13.58
C ASP A 159 -10.48 5.87 -13.09
N ALA A 160 -11.15 6.17 -11.96
CA ALA A 160 -11.23 7.51 -11.38
C ALA A 160 -9.98 7.91 -10.54
N PRO A 161 -9.54 9.18 -10.60
CA PRO A 161 -9.96 10.25 -11.50
C PRO A 161 -9.55 9.98 -12.95
N LEU A 162 -10.46 10.22 -13.89
CA LEU A 162 -10.28 9.99 -15.32
C LEU A 162 -10.14 11.33 -16.05
N VAL A 163 -9.05 11.49 -16.81
CA VAL A 163 -8.83 12.62 -17.72
C VAL A 163 -8.82 12.08 -19.15
N THR A 164 -9.74 12.57 -19.97
CA THR A 164 -9.82 12.22 -21.38
C THR A 164 -9.20 13.33 -22.23
N LEU A 165 -8.37 12.92 -23.19
CA LEU A 165 -7.75 13.77 -24.20
C LEU A 165 -8.19 13.32 -25.59
N ALA A 166 -8.69 14.24 -26.40
CA ALA A 166 -8.83 14.03 -27.83
C ALA A 166 -7.45 13.99 -28.51
N PHE A 167 -7.38 13.36 -29.67
CA PHE A 167 -6.12 13.21 -30.40
C PHE A 167 -5.54 14.55 -30.87
N ASP A 168 -6.40 15.55 -31.10
CA ASP A 168 -6.11 16.90 -31.56
C ASP A 168 -6.07 17.95 -30.43
N ASP A 169 -6.24 17.53 -29.17
CA ASP A 169 -6.06 18.43 -28.03
C ASP A 169 -4.62 18.98 -27.96
N PRO A 170 -4.41 20.18 -27.39
CA PRO A 170 -3.08 20.73 -27.18
C PRO A 170 -2.14 19.77 -26.44
N ALA A 171 -0.83 19.90 -26.71
CA ALA A 171 0.18 19.10 -26.03
C ALA A 171 0.13 19.32 -24.51
N LEU A 172 0.35 18.29 -23.70
CA LEU A 172 0.21 18.40 -22.24
C LEU A 172 1.22 19.40 -21.62
N ASP A 173 2.37 19.54 -22.25
CA ASP A 173 3.46 20.46 -21.89
C ASP A 173 3.33 21.84 -22.55
N SER A 174 2.35 22.06 -23.43
CA SER A 174 2.12 23.37 -24.05
C SER A 174 1.53 24.38 -23.06
N ARG A 175 1.94 25.65 -23.17
CA ARG A 175 1.40 26.76 -22.37
C ARG A 175 0.15 27.35 -23.05
N PRO A 176 -0.86 27.82 -22.30
CA PRO A 176 -2.01 28.50 -22.88
C PRO A 176 -1.59 29.75 -23.66
N GLU A 177 -2.02 29.89 -24.92
CA GLU A 177 -1.64 31.01 -25.79
C GLU A 177 -2.39 32.32 -25.48
N SER A 178 -3.46 32.29 -24.68
CA SER A 178 -4.34 33.45 -24.47
C SER A 178 -4.74 33.69 -23.00
N SER A 179 -3.94 34.47 -22.27
CA SER A 179 -4.45 35.45 -21.30
C SER A 179 -3.39 36.51 -21.00
N ALA A 180 -3.83 37.74 -20.72
CA ALA A 180 -2.99 38.87 -20.34
C ALA A 180 -2.21 38.67 -19.02
N ASP A 181 -2.36 37.50 -18.39
CA ASP A 181 -1.68 37.03 -17.18
C ASP A 181 -0.54 36.05 -17.51
N ALA A 182 0.16 36.22 -18.65
CA ALA A 182 1.25 35.35 -19.09
C ALA A 182 2.39 35.19 -18.05
N GLU A 183 2.54 36.13 -17.11
CA GLU A 183 3.47 36.04 -15.98
C GLU A 183 2.97 35.15 -14.82
N ARG A 184 1.67 34.84 -14.77
CA ARG A 184 1.04 33.92 -13.82
C ARG A 184 0.49 32.65 -14.49
N ALA A 185 0.72 32.49 -15.79
CA ALA A 185 0.16 31.41 -16.58
C ALA A 185 0.57 30.06 -16.01
N MET A 186 -0.45 29.31 -15.59
CA MET A 186 -0.34 27.96 -15.10
C MET A 186 0.39 27.10 -16.15
N GLU A 187 1.48 26.45 -15.76
CA GLU A 187 2.37 25.74 -16.69
C GLU A 187 1.67 24.52 -17.30
N GLY A 188 1.83 24.24 -18.60
CA GLY A 188 1.18 23.08 -19.24
C GLY A 188 -0.31 23.27 -19.51
N SER A 189 -0.93 22.28 -20.15
CA SER A 189 -2.33 22.35 -20.57
C SER A 189 -3.31 22.19 -19.41
N GLU A 190 -4.58 22.55 -19.62
CA GLU A 190 -5.63 22.36 -18.61
C GLU A 190 -5.75 20.88 -18.18
N ALA A 191 -5.60 19.95 -19.12
CA ALA A 191 -5.59 18.52 -18.82
C ALA A 191 -4.38 18.11 -17.97
N ALA A 192 -3.19 18.66 -18.25
CA ALA A 192 -2.00 18.42 -17.44
C ALA A 192 -2.19 18.90 -15.99
N GLN A 193 -2.88 20.03 -15.82
CA GLN A 193 -3.21 20.58 -14.51
C GLN A 193 -4.24 19.74 -13.76
N ARG A 194 -5.27 19.23 -14.45
CA ARG A 194 -6.21 18.26 -13.87
C ARG A 194 -5.51 16.99 -13.39
N ILE A 195 -4.57 16.48 -14.18
CA ILE A 195 -3.74 15.33 -13.80
C ILE A 195 -2.88 15.67 -12.58
N TRP A 196 -2.21 16.84 -12.59
CA TRP A 196 -1.38 17.31 -11.48
C TRP A 196 -2.16 17.38 -10.17
N SER A 197 -3.31 18.06 -10.16
CA SER A 197 -4.17 18.15 -8.97
C SER A 197 -4.62 16.75 -8.51
N ALA A 198 -5.04 15.86 -9.43
CA ALA A 198 -5.43 14.49 -9.08
C ALA A 198 -4.32 13.71 -8.37
N ILE A 199 -3.06 13.86 -8.80
CA ILE A 199 -1.93 13.11 -8.24
C ILE A 199 -1.27 13.78 -7.03
N THR A 200 -1.53 15.05 -6.75
CA THR A 200 -1.01 15.76 -5.56
C THR A 200 -2.03 15.93 -4.45
N GLU A 201 -3.29 16.22 -4.81
CA GLU A 201 -4.36 16.59 -3.88
C GLU A 201 -5.43 15.50 -3.76
N GLY A 202 -5.47 14.54 -4.69
CA GLY A 202 -6.47 13.47 -4.67
C GLY A 202 -6.45 12.60 -3.41
N GLU A 203 -7.52 11.85 -3.17
CA GLU A 203 -7.57 10.95 -2.02
C GLU A 203 -6.70 9.72 -2.23
N ILE A 204 -5.83 9.42 -1.26
CA ILE A 204 -5.13 8.13 -1.20
C ILE A 204 -6.14 7.08 -0.71
N LYS A 205 -6.49 6.13 -1.56
CA LYS A 205 -7.40 5.05 -1.18
C LYS A 205 -6.64 4.04 -0.30
N PRO A 206 -7.20 3.64 0.86
CA PRO A 206 -6.49 2.77 1.80
C PRO A 206 -6.28 1.36 1.20
N PRO A 207 -5.19 0.67 1.61
CA PRO A 207 -4.99 -0.73 1.28
C PRO A 207 -6.14 -1.58 1.82
N ASN A 208 -6.40 -2.71 1.17
CA ASN A 208 -7.50 -3.59 1.57
C ASN A 208 -7.30 -4.04 3.03
N ILE A 209 -8.36 -4.00 3.84
CA ILE A 209 -8.29 -4.33 5.28
C ILE A 209 -7.78 -5.76 5.49
N ALA A 210 -8.11 -6.67 4.56
CA ALA A 210 -7.65 -8.07 4.59
C ALA A 210 -6.13 -8.25 4.37
N THR A 211 -5.43 -7.25 3.81
CA THR A 211 -3.98 -7.29 3.55
C THR A 211 -3.21 -6.32 4.44
N GLN A 212 -3.89 -5.57 5.30
CA GLN A 212 -3.20 -4.80 6.33
C GLN A 212 -2.62 -5.78 7.34
N VAL A 213 -1.29 -5.75 7.48
CA VAL A 213 -0.61 -6.40 8.61
C VAL A 213 -1.12 -5.68 9.85
N VAL A 214 -2.11 -6.25 10.52
CA VAL A 214 -2.55 -5.79 11.82
C VAL A 214 -1.38 -6.05 12.75
N HIS A 215 -0.64 -5.01 13.11
CA HIS A 215 0.21 -5.07 14.29
C HIS A 215 -0.74 -5.17 15.49
N THR A 216 -1.09 -6.39 15.89
CA THR A 216 -1.92 -6.64 17.07
C THR A 216 -1.06 -6.48 18.33
N SER A 217 -0.90 -5.24 18.80
CA SER A 217 -0.30 -4.99 20.12
C SER A 217 -1.08 -5.71 21.24
N SER A 218 -2.40 -5.81 21.09
CA SER A 218 -3.29 -6.49 22.04
C SER A 218 -3.11 -8.01 22.12
N THR A 219 -2.82 -8.71 21.01
CA THR A 219 -2.54 -10.15 21.04
C THR A 219 -1.20 -10.43 21.72
N SER A 220 -0.20 -9.58 21.47
CA SER A 220 1.12 -9.69 22.12
C SER A 220 1.07 -9.41 23.63
N TYR A 221 0.22 -8.48 24.08
CA TYR A 221 0.07 -8.19 25.51
C TYR A 221 -0.69 -9.29 26.26
N LEU A 222 -1.73 -9.88 25.65
CA LEU A 222 -2.45 -11.00 26.28
C LEU A 222 -1.57 -12.26 26.40
N THR A 223 -0.71 -12.53 25.42
CA THR A 223 0.27 -13.64 25.51
C THR A 223 1.34 -13.36 26.56
N LEU A 224 1.78 -12.10 26.69
CA LEU A 224 2.69 -11.66 27.75
C LEU A 224 2.05 -11.84 29.14
N LEU A 225 0.79 -11.42 29.33
CA LEU A 225 0.05 -11.61 30.58
C LEU A 225 -0.02 -13.08 31.01
N ASP A 226 -0.35 -13.96 30.06
CA ASP A 226 -0.51 -15.39 30.35
C ASP A 226 0.83 -16.09 30.65
N SER A 227 1.87 -15.79 29.88
CA SER A 227 3.21 -16.38 30.06
C SER A 227 3.90 -15.90 31.34
N ALA A 228 3.86 -14.59 31.62
CA ALA A 228 4.43 -14.01 32.84
C ALA A 228 3.72 -14.55 34.10
N SER A 229 2.38 -14.56 34.11
CA SER A 229 1.61 -15.09 35.24
C SER A 229 1.83 -16.59 35.45
N SER A 230 2.01 -17.37 34.37
CA SER A 230 2.31 -18.80 34.45
C SER A 230 3.71 -19.07 35.04
N SER A 231 4.68 -18.18 34.77
CA SER A 231 6.02 -18.25 35.35
C SER A 231 6.00 -18.03 36.86
N VAL A 232 5.17 -17.09 37.35
CA VAL A 232 4.93 -16.87 38.79
C VAL A 232 4.34 -18.13 39.44
N ILE A 233 3.30 -18.73 38.84
CA ILE A 233 2.68 -19.96 39.37
C ILE A 233 3.69 -21.10 39.44
N SER A 234 4.48 -21.29 38.38
CA SER A 234 5.47 -22.37 38.31
C SER A 234 6.56 -22.20 39.39
N SER A 235 7.01 -20.97 39.61
CA SER A 235 8.01 -20.64 40.63
C SER A 235 7.44 -20.83 42.04
N LEU A 236 6.17 -20.50 42.25
CA LEU A 236 5.52 -20.65 43.55
C LEU A 236 5.29 -22.13 43.90
N LEU A 237 4.87 -22.94 42.92
CA LEU A 237 4.72 -24.38 43.11
C LEU A 237 6.07 -25.10 43.30
N SER A 238 7.14 -24.64 42.64
CA SER A 238 8.48 -25.20 42.85
C SER A 238 9.05 -24.84 44.23
N LEU A 239 8.79 -23.65 44.77
CA LEU A 239 9.15 -23.33 46.16
C LEU A 239 8.33 -24.17 47.16
N GLN A 240 7.05 -24.40 46.87
CA GLN A 240 6.17 -25.22 47.72
C GLN A 240 6.61 -26.69 47.79
N SER A 241 7.20 -27.23 46.72
CA SER A 241 7.69 -28.62 46.73
C SER A 241 8.96 -28.79 47.56
N LEU A 242 9.73 -27.71 47.77
CA LEU A 242 10.94 -27.71 48.58
C LEU A 242 10.65 -27.49 50.06
N SER A 243 9.64 -26.67 50.39
CA SER A 243 9.26 -26.38 51.77
C SER A 243 7.80 -25.96 51.90
N PRO A 244 7.12 -26.26 53.02
CA PRO A 244 5.80 -25.71 53.31
C PRO A 244 5.87 -24.17 53.35
N LEU A 245 5.15 -23.52 52.44
CA LEU A 245 5.08 -22.07 52.38
C LEU A 245 4.13 -21.56 53.47
N SER A 246 4.63 -20.68 54.34
CA SER A 246 3.81 -19.98 55.33
C SER A 246 4.45 -18.64 55.68
N GLY A 247 3.67 -17.56 55.66
CA GLY A 247 4.15 -16.23 56.02
C GLY A 247 4.90 -15.51 54.87
N PRO A 248 5.77 -14.53 55.20
CA PRO A 248 6.51 -13.75 54.22
C PRO A 248 7.43 -14.64 53.37
N THR A 249 7.23 -14.63 52.05
CA THR A 249 7.96 -15.44 51.08
C THR A 249 8.44 -14.54 49.94
N THR A 250 9.74 -14.54 49.67
CA THR A 250 10.32 -13.87 48.51
C THR A 250 10.45 -14.86 47.36
N LEU A 251 9.80 -14.55 46.24
CA LEU A 251 9.79 -15.34 45.02
C LEU A 251 10.75 -14.75 43.98
N LEU A 252 11.63 -15.57 43.45
CA LEU A 252 12.44 -15.26 42.27
C LEU A 252 11.75 -15.83 41.04
N VAL A 253 11.37 -14.97 40.10
CA VAL A 253 10.70 -15.42 38.85
C VAL A 253 11.72 -15.39 37.72
N PRO A 254 12.04 -16.54 37.10
CA PRO A 254 13.00 -16.59 36.00
C PRO A 254 12.32 -16.05 34.74
N LEU A 255 12.57 -14.78 34.43
CA LEU A 255 12.14 -14.13 33.19
C LEU A 255 13.35 -13.86 32.28
N SER A 256 13.09 -13.40 31.05
CA SER A 256 14.14 -12.97 30.12
C SER A 256 14.85 -11.69 30.56
N SER A 257 14.36 -11.01 31.61
CA SER A 257 14.97 -9.82 32.19
C SER A 257 16.11 -10.16 33.15
N SER A 258 17.18 -9.35 33.12
CA SER A 258 18.34 -9.46 34.00
C SER A 258 18.53 -8.13 34.76
N PRO A 259 18.49 -8.11 36.11
CA PRO A 259 18.32 -9.24 37.03
C PRO A 259 16.87 -9.78 37.09
N PRO A 260 16.67 -11.05 37.51
CA PRO A 260 15.32 -11.63 37.64
C PRO A 260 14.50 -10.89 38.70
N PRO A 261 13.22 -10.58 38.43
CA PRO A 261 12.40 -9.84 39.36
C PRO A 261 12.12 -10.63 40.64
N LYS A 262 12.12 -9.90 41.75
CA LYS A 262 11.81 -10.39 43.09
C LYS A 262 10.42 -9.91 43.48
N ILE A 263 9.59 -10.83 43.98
CA ILE A 263 8.26 -10.51 44.49
C ILE A 263 8.16 -10.98 45.93
N ASP A 264 7.76 -10.08 46.82
CA ASP A 264 7.45 -10.43 48.20
C ASP A 264 5.96 -10.70 48.36
N LEU A 265 5.63 -11.91 48.84
CA LEU A 265 4.28 -12.38 49.06
C LEU A 265 4.09 -12.75 50.52
N THR A 266 2.89 -12.58 51.06
CA THR A 266 2.52 -13.15 52.37
C THR A 266 1.55 -14.28 52.13
N LEU A 267 2.01 -15.52 52.34
CA LEU A 267 1.24 -16.71 51.99
C LEU A 267 0.49 -17.27 53.20
N PRO A 268 -0.76 -17.76 53.00
CA PRO A 268 -1.56 -18.34 54.08
C PRO A 268 -0.96 -19.68 54.53
N SER A 269 -1.31 -20.13 55.73
CA SER A 269 -0.90 -21.44 56.29
C SER A 269 -1.58 -22.66 55.65
N ARG A 270 -2.19 -22.49 54.47
CA ARG A 270 -2.87 -23.55 53.70
C ARG A 270 -2.07 -23.89 52.45
N GLN A 271 -2.14 -25.14 52.01
CA GLN A 271 -1.50 -25.56 50.76
C GLN A 271 -2.13 -24.85 49.55
N LEU A 272 -1.30 -24.27 48.69
CA LEU A 272 -1.75 -23.68 47.44
C LEU A 272 -1.83 -24.79 46.40
N THR A 273 -2.98 -24.91 45.74
CA THR A 273 -3.21 -25.94 44.71
C THR A 273 -3.12 -25.32 43.32
N LEU A 274 -2.62 -26.08 42.34
CA LEU A 274 -2.56 -25.64 40.94
C LEU A 274 -3.93 -25.16 40.40
N PRO A 275 -5.07 -25.85 40.65
CA PRO A 275 -6.37 -25.38 40.19
C PRO A 275 -6.77 -24.02 40.76
N MET A 276 -6.42 -23.73 42.02
CA MET A 276 -6.68 -22.44 42.65
C MET A 276 -5.86 -21.33 41.99
N LEU A 277 -4.56 -21.56 41.83
CA LEU A 277 -3.64 -20.59 41.19
C LEU A 277 -4.03 -20.33 39.72
N GLN A 278 -4.41 -21.37 38.98
CA GLN A 278 -4.91 -21.24 37.60
C GLN A 278 -6.23 -20.46 37.55
N ARG A 279 -7.11 -20.61 38.55
CA ARG A 279 -8.33 -19.80 38.64
C ARG A 279 -8.01 -18.32 38.86
N LEU A 280 -7.10 -18.01 39.77
CA LEU A 280 -6.64 -16.65 40.05
C LEU A 280 -5.96 -16.03 38.82
N LYS A 281 -5.13 -16.80 38.10
CA LYS A 281 -4.56 -16.35 36.80
C LYS A 281 -5.64 -15.97 35.80
N ARG A 282 -6.65 -16.83 35.59
CA ARG A 282 -7.74 -16.52 34.65
C ARG A 282 -8.49 -15.26 35.04
N GLN A 283 -8.75 -15.05 36.34
CA GLN A 283 -9.42 -13.84 36.82
C GLN A 283 -8.57 -12.59 36.59
N PHE A 284 -7.27 -12.66 36.88
CA PHE A 284 -6.31 -11.58 36.61
C PHE A 284 -6.21 -11.25 35.12
N VAL A 285 -6.03 -12.25 34.26
CA VAL A 285 -5.97 -12.07 32.80
C VAL A 285 -7.28 -11.47 32.29
N GLN A 286 -8.44 -11.92 32.76
CA GLN A 286 -9.74 -11.35 32.37
C GLN A 286 -9.91 -9.89 32.82
N LEU A 287 -9.42 -9.53 34.01
CA LEU A 287 -9.45 -8.16 34.51
C LEU A 287 -8.62 -7.23 33.63
N HIS A 288 -7.38 -7.63 33.33
CA HIS A 288 -6.45 -6.82 32.55
C HIS A 288 -6.70 -6.87 31.04
N ALA A 289 -7.36 -7.92 30.52
CA ALA A 289 -7.81 -7.99 29.13
C ALA A 289 -8.86 -6.92 28.80
N ARG A 290 -9.68 -6.49 29.77
CA ARG A 290 -10.65 -5.39 29.59
C ARG A 290 -9.99 -4.03 29.47
N THR A 291 -8.77 -3.88 29.98
CA THR A 291 -8.00 -2.63 30.03
C THR A 291 -6.86 -2.59 28.99
N ALA A 292 -6.61 -3.72 28.31
CA ALA A 292 -5.56 -3.91 27.32
C ALA A 292 -5.62 -2.94 26.11
N GLY A 293 -6.73 -2.22 25.92
CA GLY A 293 -6.85 -1.18 24.87
C GLY A 293 -6.37 0.20 25.28
N SER A 294 -5.97 0.42 26.54
CA SER A 294 -5.62 1.75 27.07
C SER A 294 -4.25 1.81 27.75
N VAL A 295 -3.80 0.72 28.37
CA VAL A 295 -2.48 0.65 29.03
C VAL A 295 -1.88 -0.75 28.79
N GLU A 296 -0.69 -0.79 28.21
CA GLU A 296 0.11 -2.00 28.03
C GLU A 296 1.27 -1.95 29.03
N PHE A 297 1.45 -3.04 29.79
CA PHE A 297 2.51 -3.15 30.80
C PHE A 297 3.63 -4.08 30.33
N GLY A 298 4.86 -3.77 30.73
CA GLY A 298 6.01 -4.65 30.52
C GLY A 298 5.93 -5.94 31.34
N GLU A 299 6.74 -6.93 30.98
CA GLU A 299 6.77 -8.26 31.60
C GLU A 299 7.03 -8.20 33.12
N GLU A 300 7.98 -7.38 33.56
CA GLU A 300 8.31 -7.19 34.98
C GLU A 300 7.15 -6.58 35.78
N GLU A 301 6.44 -5.62 35.17
CA GLU A 301 5.33 -4.94 35.82
C GLU A 301 4.11 -5.87 35.94
N VAL A 302 3.85 -6.68 34.91
CA VAL A 302 2.83 -7.74 34.97
C VAL A 302 3.12 -8.71 36.10
N VAL A 303 4.37 -9.14 36.25
CA VAL A 303 4.78 -10.05 37.33
C VAL A 303 4.54 -9.42 38.70
N ARG A 304 4.91 -8.14 38.89
CA ARG A 304 4.64 -7.40 40.12
C ARG A 304 3.13 -7.29 40.40
N MET A 305 2.34 -6.92 39.40
CA MET A 305 0.89 -6.77 39.52
C MET A 305 0.20 -8.08 39.87
N PHE A 306 0.57 -9.18 39.20
CA PHE A 306 0.03 -10.50 39.52
C PHE A 306 0.45 -10.96 40.92
N GLY A 307 1.69 -10.66 41.33
CA GLY A 307 2.16 -10.89 42.70
C GLY A 307 1.31 -10.17 43.75
N THR A 308 1.06 -8.87 43.57
CA THR A 308 0.18 -8.10 44.44
C THR A 308 -1.24 -8.68 44.47
N TYR A 309 -1.79 -9.03 43.30
CA TYR A 309 -3.10 -9.65 43.18
C TYR A 309 -3.19 -10.99 43.94
N LEU A 310 -2.17 -11.85 43.83
CA LEU A 310 -2.10 -13.08 44.62
C LEU A 310 -2.04 -12.78 46.11
N GLY A 311 -1.24 -11.81 46.55
CA GLY A 311 -1.17 -11.41 47.95
C GLY A 311 -2.50 -10.91 48.52
N GLU A 312 -3.31 -10.22 47.72
CA GLU A 312 -4.65 -9.78 48.12
C GLU A 312 -5.67 -10.93 48.17
N GLN A 313 -5.65 -11.84 47.18
CA GLN A 313 -6.63 -12.92 47.06
C GLN A 313 -6.31 -14.15 47.93
N LEU A 314 -5.08 -14.26 48.44
CA LEU A 314 -4.62 -15.39 49.26
C LEU A 314 -4.57 -15.08 50.77
N ARG A 315 -4.73 -13.81 51.18
CA ARG A 315 -5.00 -13.44 52.57
C ARG A 315 -6.36 -13.99 53.03
#